data_AF-K1UZV0-F1
#
_entry.id   AF-K1UZV0-F1
#
_cell.length_a   1.000
_cell.length_b   1.000
_cell.length_c   1.000
_cell.angle_alpha   90.00
_cell.angle_beta   90.00
_cell.angle_gamma   90.00
#
_symmetry.space_group_name_H-M   'P 1'
#
loop_
_entity.id
_entity.type
_entity.pdbx_description
1 polymer ?
#
loop_
_entity_poly.entity_id
_entity_poly.type
_entity_poly.pdbx_seq_one_letter_code
_entity_poly.pdbx_strand_id
1 'polypeptide(L)'
;MGAAVTFVMALTSVVAWSIQTYVLVPLGIEYMQTIVFILVIAALVQMVEIMLKKVSPSLYQALGIFLPLITTNCAVLGVAILMISKEFNLLQSIVYSVATAIGFALALVLFAGIRERLELEDVPKAVQGVPVALITAGILAMAFMGFSGLV
;
A
#
# COMPACT_ATOMS: atom_id res chain seq x y z
N MET A 1 7.65 3.34 7.17
CA MET A 1 6.96 2.52 6.13
C MET A 1 5.94 3.32 5.33
N GLY A 2 5.03 4.09 5.95
CA GLY A 2 3.97 4.83 5.24
C GLY A 2 4.46 5.65 4.04
N ALA A 3 5.44 6.55 4.23
CA ALA A 3 5.97 7.38 3.15
C ALA A 3 6.56 6.59 1.96
N ALA A 4 7.22 5.45 2.24
CA ALA A 4 7.77 4.59 1.20
C ALA A 4 6.66 3.91 0.38
N VAL A 5 5.60 3.44 1.05
CA VAL A 5 4.43 2.87 0.38
C VAL A 5 3.71 3.94 -0.46
N THR A 6 3.57 5.16 0.05
CA THR A 6 2.97 6.27 -0.71
C THR A 6 3.74 6.58 -1.99
N PHE A 7 5.07 6.64 -1.90
CA PHE A 7 5.92 6.85 -3.07
C PHE A 7 5.77 5.73 -4.11
N VAL A 8 5.80 4.46 -3.67
CA VAL A 8 5.63 3.31 -4.56
C VAL A 8 4.23 3.25 -5.16
N MET A 9 3.18 3.57 -4.40
CA MET A 9 1.79 3.60 -4.90
C MET A 9 1.60 4.67 -5.98
N ALA A 10 2.15 5.87 -5.78
CA ALA A 10 2.07 6.96 -6.76
C ALA A 10 2.77 6.56 -8.06
N LEU A 11 4.00 6.06 -8.00
CA LEU A 11 4.74 5.60 -9.18
C LEU A 11 4.05 4.43 -9.89
N THR A 12 3.60 3.44 -9.12
CA THR A 12 2.86 2.29 -9.65
C THR A 12 1.62 2.75 -10.40
N SER A 13 0.86 3.72 -9.87
CA SER A 13 -0.37 4.20 -10.52
C SER A 13 -0.11 4.81 -11.89
N VAL A 14 0.98 5.58 -12.06
CA VAL A 14 1.36 6.17 -13.35
C VAL A 14 1.75 5.10 -14.35
N VAL A 15 2.61 4.16 -13.93
CA VAL A 15 3.16 3.13 -14.82
C VAL A 15 2.09 2.09 -15.18
N ALA A 16 1.31 1.62 -14.21
CA ALA A 16 0.25 0.63 -14.43
C ALA A 16 -0.87 1.20 -15.30
N TRP A 17 -1.27 2.47 -15.11
CA TRP A 17 -2.25 3.12 -15.98
C TRP A 17 -1.74 3.21 -17.42
N SER A 18 -0.49 3.64 -17.60
CA SER A 18 0.12 3.76 -18.92
C SER A 18 0.20 2.40 -19.64
N ILE A 19 0.59 1.35 -18.92
CA ILE A 19 0.66 -0.01 -19.47
C ILE A 19 -0.75 -0.54 -19.80
N GLN A 20 -1.74 -0.28 -18.97
CA GLN A 20 -3.11 -0.69 -19.28
C GLN A 20 -3.60 -0.04 -20.58
N THR A 21 -3.51 1.29 -20.66
CA THR A 21 -4.08 2.07 -21.77
C THR A 21 -3.32 1.87 -23.09
N TYR A 22 -1.99 1.84 -23.05
CA TYR A 22 -1.17 1.79 -24.27
C TYR A 22 -0.72 0.38 -24.68
N VAL A 23 -0.84 -0.62 -23.81
CA VAL A 23 -0.37 -1.98 -24.10
C VAL A 23 -1.52 -2.98 -24.00
N LEU A 24 -2.14 -3.13 -22.83
CA LEU A 24 -3.09 -4.24 -22.61
C LEU A 24 -4.37 -4.09 -23.43
N VAL A 25 -4.94 -2.88 -23.49
CA VAL A 25 -6.14 -2.57 -24.28
C VAL A 25 -5.91 -2.77 -25.78
N PRO A 26 -4.89 -2.17 -26.43
CA PRO A 26 -4.70 -2.34 -27.87
C PRO A 26 -4.30 -3.76 -28.29
N LEU A 27 -3.65 -4.53 -27.40
CA LEU A 27 -3.29 -5.93 -27.66
C LEU A 27 -4.42 -6.91 -27.31
N GLY A 28 -5.50 -6.47 -26.66
CA GLY A 28 -6.64 -7.33 -26.25
C GLY A 28 -6.29 -8.38 -25.19
N ILE A 29 -5.25 -8.14 -24.37
CA ILE A 29 -4.69 -9.10 -23.39
C ILE A 29 -5.01 -8.71 -21.94
N GLU A 30 -6.17 -8.10 -21.72
CA GLU A 30 -6.61 -7.59 -20.41
C GLU A 30 -6.69 -8.68 -19.33
N TYR A 31 -6.91 -9.95 -19.71
CA TYR A 31 -6.92 -11.08 -18.77
C TYR A 31 -5.58 -11.26 -18.01
N MET A 32 -4.47 -10.71 -18.53
CA MET A 32 -3.15 -10.77 -17.87
C MET A 32 -2.89 -9.61 -16.89
N GLN A 33 -3.86 -8.70 -16.72
CA GLN A 33 -3.71 -7.46 -15.94
C GLN A 33 -3.05 -7.66 -14.58
N THR A 34 -3.56 -8.59 -13.76
CA THR A 34 -3.04 -8.83 -12.41
C THR A 34 -1.57 -9.26 -12.42
N ILE A 35 -1.19 -10.14 -13.35
CA ILE A 35 0.19 -10.64 -13.47
C ILE A 35 1.11 -9.50 -13.89
N VAL A 36 0.69 -8.70 -14.87
CA VAL A 36 1.45 -7.54 -15.35
C VAL A 36 1.65 -6.52 -14.21
N PHE A 37 0.63 -6.24 -13.40
CA PHE A 37 0.76 -5.28 -12.31
C PHE A 37 1.68 -5.75 -11.21
N ILE A 38 1.63 -7.03 -10.84
CA ILE A 38 2.59 -7.59 -9.89
C ILE A 38 4.02 -7.44 -10.41
N LEU A 39 4.25 -7.71 -11.70
CA LEU A 39 5.57 -7.55 -12.32
C LEU A 39 6.05 -6.09 -12.33
N VAL A 40 5.16 -5.15 -12.66
CA VAL A 40 5.44 -3.70 -12.63
C VAL A 40 5.79 -3.24 -11.23
N ILE A 41 5.01 -3.63 -10.22
CA ILE A 41 5.27 -3.30 -8.82
C ILE A 41 6.62 -3.88 -8.38
N ALA A 42 6.89 -5.15 -8.69
CA ALA A 42 8.15 -5.80 -8.35
C ALA A 42 9.35 -5.07 -8.96
N ALA A 43 9.28 -4.69 -10.24
CA ALA A 43 10.34 -3.95 -10.91
C ALA A 43 10.55 -2.56 -10.30
N LEU A 44 9.48 -1.85 -9.97
CA LEU A 44 9.56 -0.52 -9.35
C LEU A 44 10.13 -0.58 -7.94
N VAL A 45 9.68 -1.51 -7.10
CA VAL A 45 10.22 -1.68 -5.75
C VAL A 45 11.69 -2.08 -5.79
N GLN A 46 12.08 -2.95 -6.73
CA GLN A 46 13.48 -3.32 -6.93
C GLN A 46 14.34 -2.10 -7.30
N MET A 47 13.83 -1.24 -8.19
CA MET A 47 14.49 0.02 -8.53
C MET A 47 14.66 0.92 -7.29
N VAL A 48 13.62 1.04 -6.47
CA VAL A 48 13.67 1.83 -5.23
C VAL A 48 14.67 1.25 -4.23
N GLU A 49 14.79 -0.08 -4.15
CA GLU A 49 15.78 -0.75 -3.30
C GLU A 49 17.21 -0.36 -3.67
N ILE A 50 17.53 -0.40 -4.96
CA ILE A 50 18.87 -0.04 -5.47
C ILE A 50 19.14 1.45 -5.24
N MET A 51 18.15 2.31 -5.46
CA MET A 51 18.27 3.75 -5.20
C MET A 51 18.53 4.03 -3.71
N LEU A 52 17.80 3.38 -2.79
CA LEU A 52 17.99 3.56 -1.36
C LEU A 52 19.35 3.08 -0.88
N LYS A 53 19.86 1.95 -1.40
CA LYS A 53 21.24 1.48 -1.12
C LYS A 53 22.29 2.55 -1.43
N LYS A 54 22.09 3.34 -2.49
CA LYS A 54 23.05 4.34 -2.95
C LYS A 54 22.87 5.71 -2.30
N VAL A 55 21.63 6.16 -2.11
CA VAL A 55 21.33 7.52 -1.59
C VAL A 55 21.35 7.57 -0.07
N SER A 56 20.87 6.53 0.62
CA SER A 56 20.78 6.51 2.09
C SER A 56 20.97 5.10 2.65
N PRO A 57 22.23 4.70 2.95
CA PRO A 57 22.53 3.39 3.53
C PRO A 57 21.87 3.17 4.89
N SER A 58 21.71 4.23 5.69
CA SER A 58 21.04 4.17 6.99
C SER A 58 19.54 3.84 6.85
N LEU A 59 18.85 4.41 5.87
CA LEU A 59 17.45 4.10 5.60
C LEU A 59 17.31 2.69 5.04
N TYR A 60 18.24 2.25 4.18
CA TYR A 60 18.25 0.87 3.67
C TYR A 60 18.44 -0.17 4.79
N GLN A 61 19.32 0.09 5.78
CA GLN A 61 19.48 -0.81 6.93
C GLN A 61 18.21 -0.93 7.77
N ALA A 62 17.45 0.16 7.93
CA ALA A 62 16.19 0.16 8.69
C ALA A 62 15.02 -0.46 7.91
N LEU A 63 14.97 -0.26 6.59
CA LEU A 63 13.82 -0.64 5.75
C LEU A 63 14.03 -1.87 4.88
N GLY A 64 15.27 -2.36 4.71
CA GLY A 64 15.65 -3.33 3.67
C GLY A 64 14.82 -4.62 3.65
N ILE A 65 14.45 -5.14 4.81
CA ILE A 65 13.60 -6.34 4.94
C ILE A 65 12.15 -6.05 4.51
N PHE A 66 11.68 -4.82 4.70
CA PHE A 66 10.32 -4.41 4.38
C PHE A 66 10.13 -4.07 2.91
N LEU A 67 11.19 -3.80 2.14
CA LEU A 67 11.07 -3.45 0.72
C LEU A 67 10.44 -4.60 -0.10
N PRO A 68 10.94 -5.84 -0.04
CA PRO A 68 10.30 -6.97 -0.72
C PRO A 68 8.83 -7.17 -0.29
N LEU A 69 8.49 -6.91 0.97
CA LEU A 69 7.11 -6.98 1.49
C LEU A 69 6.18 -5.90 0.90
N ILE A 70 6.71 -4.83 0.31
CA ILE A 70 5.89 -3.84 -0.42
C ILE A 70 5.36 -4.45 -1.73
N THR A 71 6.13 -5.34 -2.38
CA THR A 71 5.72 -5.94 -3.67
C THR A 71 4.46 -6.78 -3.56
N THR A 72 4.27 -7.45 -2.43
CA THR A 72 3.11 -8.29 -2.13
C THR A 72 2.04 -7.56 -1.31
N ASN A 73 2.15 -6.23 -1.19
CA ASN A 73 1.20 -5.45 -0.42
C ASN A 73 -0.17 -5.37 -1.13
N CYS A 74 -1.21 -5.80 -0.42
CA CYS A 74 -2.58 -5.84 -0.93
C CYS A 74 -3.17 -4.46 -1.27
N ALA A 75 -2.79 -3.41 -0.53
CA ALA A 75 -3.27 -2.05 -0.80
C ALA A 75 -2.67 -1.49 -2.10
N VAL A 76 -1.38 -1.76 -2.36
CA VAL A 76 -0.70 -1.31 -3.59
C VAL A 76 -1.34 -1.95 -4.83
N LEU A 77 -1.50 -3.28 -4.81
CA LEU A 77 -2.16 -3.99 -5.91
C LEU A 77 -3.63 -3.58 -6.06
N GLY A 78 -4.34 -3.43 -4.94
CA GLY A 78 -5.75 -3.04 -4.92
C GLY A 78 -5.98 -1.68 -5.58
N VAL A 79 -5.15 -0.67 -5.30
CA VAL A 79 -5.26 0.65 -5.93
C VAL A 79 -5.01 0.59 -7.44
N ALA A 80 -4.01 -0.20 -7.87
CA ALA A 80 -3.71 -0.36 -9.29
C ALA A 80 -4.87 -1.01 -10.07
N ILE A 81 -5.60 -1.96 -9.46
CA ILE A 81 -6.78 -2.56 -10.08
C ILE A 81 -7.97 -1.59 -10.04
N LEU A 82 -8.23 -0.98 -8.88
CA LEU A 82 -9.40 -0.11 -8.67
C LEU A 82 -9.38 1.14 -9.55
N MET A 83 -8.21 1.74 -9.80
CA MET A 83 -8.13 2.92 -10.67
C MET A 83 -8.55 2.59 -12.12
N ILE A 84 -8.33 1.36 -12.56
CA ILE A 84 -8.69 0.90 -13.91
C ILE A 84 -10.15 0.46 -13.96
N SER A 85 -10.63 -0.27 -12.94
CA SER A 85 -12.05 -0.64 -12.85
C SER A 85 -12.97 0.57 -12.76
N LYS A 86 -12.47 1.72 -12.27
CA LYS A 86 -13.20 3.00 -12.24
C LYS A 86 -12.93 3.90 -13.45
N GLU A 87 -12.20 3.41 -14.45
CA GLU A 87 -11.89 4.12 -15.70
C GLU A 87 -11.29 5.51 -15.49
N PHE A 88 -10.41 5.65 -14.50
CA PHE A 88 -9.79 6.94 -14.18
C PHE A 88 -8.83 7.40 -15.29
N ASN A 89 -8.83 8.70 -15.55
CA ASN A 89 -7.79 9.35 -16.36
C ASN A 89 -6.45 9.39 -15.60
N LEU A 90 -5.32 9.57 -16.29
CA LEU A 90 -3.99 9.63 -15.66
C LEU A 90 -3.93 10.55 -14.43
N LEU A 91 -4.48 11.77 -14.57
CA LEU A 91 -4.49 12.74 -13.46
C LEU A 91 -5.35 12.27 -12.29
N GLN A 92 -6.51 11.67 -12.57
CA GLN A 92 -7.39 11.10 -11.54
C GLN A 92 -6.73 9.92 -10.84
N SER A 93 -6.03 9.05 -11.58
CA SER A 93 -5.29 7.91 -11.04
C SER A 93 -4.18 8.33 -10.07
N ILE A 94 -3.44 9.40 -10.40
CA ILE A 94 -2.40 9.96 -9.51
C ILE A 94 -3.02 10.55 -8.24
N VAL A 95 -4.06 11.37 -8.37
CA VAL A 95 -4.73 11.98 -7.21
C VAL A 95 -5.33 10.89 -6.32
N TYR A 96 -5.97 9.88 -6.93
CA TYR A 96 -6.56 8.75 -6.22
C TYR A 96 -5.51 7.91 -5.47
N SER A 97 -4.38 7.60 -6.11
CA SER A 97 -3.33 6.80 -5.50
C SER A 97 -2.64 7.53 -4.35
N VAL A 98 -2.37 8.84 -4.50
CA VAL A 98 -1.81 9.68 -3.44
C VAL A 98 -2.79 9.82 -2.26
N ALA A 99 -4.06 10.12 -2.53
CA ALA A 99 -5.08 10.23 -1.49
C ALA A 99 -5.25 8.90 -0.71
N THR A 100 -5.31 7.79 -1.43
CA THR A 100 -5.43 6.46 -0.82
C THR A 100 -4.19 6.11 0.00
N ALA A 101 -3.00 6.46 -0.49
CA ALA A 101 -1.77 6.24 0.24
C ALA A 101 -1.65 7.09 1.52
N ILE A 102 -2.16 8.32 1.51
CA ILE A 102 -2.25 9.16 2.72
C ILE A 102 -3.22 8.53 3.72
N GLY A 103 -4.38 8.06 3.26
CA GLY A 103 -5.34 7.35 4.12
C GLY A 103 -4.74 6.07 4.74
N PHE A 104 -3.99 5.30 3.94
CA PHE A 104 -3.26 4.13 4.42
C PHE A 104 -2.19 4.49 5.46
N ALA A 105 -1.41 5.55 5.23
CA ALA A 105 -0.42 6.03 6.20
C ALA A 105 -1.08 6.46 7.52
N LEU A 106 -2.21 7.18 7.45
CA LEU A 106 -2.97 7.59 8.62
C LEU A 106 -3.51 6.38 9.41
N ALA A 107 -4.06 5.38 8.73
CA ALA A 107 -4.52 4.14 9.37
C ALA A 107 -3.36 3.41 10.09
N LEU A 108 -2.17 3.36 9.49
CA LEU A 108 -0.99 2.76 10.11
C LEU A 108 -0.51 3.54 11.34
N VAL A 109 -0.51 4.88 11.29
CA VAL A 109 -0.11 5.72 12.43
C VAL A 109 -1.07 5.53 13.60
N LEU A 110 -2.38 5.51 13.35
CA LEU A 110 -3.37 5.24 14.38
C LEU A 110 -3.20 3.85 14.99
N PHE A 111 -3.01 2.83 14.14
CA PHE A 111 -2.79 1.46 14.60
C PHE A 111 -1.51 1.31 15.43
N ALA A 112 -0.42 1.98 15.02
CA ALA A 112 0.83 2.00 15.77
C ALA A 112 0.66 2.68 17.14
N GLY A 113 -0.04 3.82 17.20
CA GLY A 113 -0.31 4.52 18.46
C GLY A 113 -1.17 3.70 19.43
N ILE A 114 -2.17 2.95 18.92
CA ILE A 114 -2.96 2.03 19.74
C ILE A 114 -2.08 0.90 20.28
N ARG A 115 -1.20 0.32 19.44
CA ARG A 115 -0.27 -0.73 19.89
C ARG A 115 0.69 -0.25 20.97
N GLU A 116 1.29 0.93 20.80
CA GLU A 116 2.21 1.50 21.79
C GLU A 116 1.52 1.75 23.13
N ARG A 117 0.27 2.23 23.12
CA ARG A 117 -0.52 2.39 24.34
C ARG A 117 -0.83 1.06 25.02
N LEU A 118 -1.15 0.01 24.26
CA LEU A 118 -1.46 -1.31 24.80
C LEU A 118 -0.25 -2.04 25.37
N GLU A 119 0.95 -1.72 24.92
CA GLU A 119 2.20 -2.26 25.49
C GLU A 119 2.46 -1.74 26.91
N LEU A 120 1.84 -0.61 27.29
CA LEU A 120 1.92 -0.03 28.64
C LEU A 120 0.76 -0.48 29.57
N GLU A 121 -0.22 -1.22 29.06
CA GLU A 121 -1.40 -1.66 29.79
C GLU A 121 -1.29 -3.15 30.17
N ASP A 122 -2.02 -3.57 31.22
CA ASP A 122 -2.02 -4.95 31.71
C ASP A 122 -2.86 -5.88 30.81
N VAL A 123 -2.31 -6.22 29.64
CA VAL A 123 -2.91 -7.16 28.70
C VAL A 123 -2.64 -8.60 29.17
N PRO A 124 -3.66 -9.48 29.26
CA PRO A 124 -3.47 -10.86 29.71
C PRO A 124 -2.45 -11.60 28.84
N LYS A 125 -1.55 -12.37 29.47
CA LYS A 125 -0.42 -13.06 28.78
C LYS A 125 -0.84 -13.88 27.56
N ALA A 126 -2.04 -14.47 27.57
CA ALA A 126 -2.57 -15.29 26.48
C ALA A 126 -2.92 -14.50 25.20
N VAL A 127 -3.16 -13.19 25.29
CA VAL A 127 -3.56 -12.35 24.15
C VAL A 127 -2.49 -11.33 23.73
N GLN A 128 -1.32 -11.33 24.39
CA GLN A 128 -0.21 -10.44 24.05
C GLN A 128 0.34 -10.70 22.65
N GLY A 129 0.81 -9.63 21.99
CA GLY A 129 1.40 -9.69 20.65
C GLY A 129 0.37 -9.71 19.52
N VAL A 130 0.41 -10.75 18.69
CA VAL A 130 -0.42 -10.84 17.47
C VAL A 130 -1.93 -10.87 17.74
N PRO A 131 -2.46 -11.60 18.75
CA PRO A 131 -3.90 -11.66 18.98
C PRO A 131 -4.51 -10.29 19.30
N VAL A 132 -3.93 -9.53 20.23
CA VAL A 132 -4.40 -8.17 20.56
C VAL A 132 -4.26 -7.23 19.36
N ALA A 133 -3.20 -7.37 18.54
CA ALA A 133 -3.05 -6.61 17.31
C ALA A 133 -4.18 -6.88 16.30
N LEU A 134 -4.65 -8.13 16.18
CA LEU A 134 -5.80 -8.45 15.31
C LEU A 134 -7.12 -7.93 15.86
N ILE A 135 -7.34 -8.03 17.17
CA ILE A 135 -8.55 -7.50 17.83
C ILE A 135 -8.63 -5.98 17.63
N THR A 136 -7.53 -5.28 17.88
CA THR A 136 -7.44 -3.82 17.72
C THR A 136 -7.60 -3.39 16.27
N ALA A 137 -7.05 -4.14 15.31
CA ALA A 137 -7.27 -3.90 13.89
C ALA A 137 -8.76 -4.06 13.54
N GLY A 138 -9.45 -5.05 14.09
CA GLY A 138 -10.89 -5.25 13.93
C GLY A 138 -11.72 -4.09 14.51
N ILE A 139 -11.39 -3.63 15.72
CA ILE A 139 -12.06 -2.46 16.34
C ILE A 139 -11.83 -1.20 15.51
N LEU A 140 -10.60 -0.99 15.05
CA LEU A 140 -10.26 0.14 14.18
C LEU A 140 -11.02 0.08 12.84
N ALA A 141 -11.17 -1.12 12.25
CA ALA A 141 -11.97 -1.30 11.04
C ALA A 141 -13.46 -0.96 11.27
N MET A 142 -14.05 -1.37 12.41
CA MET A 142 -15.42 -0.99 12.77
C MET A 142 -15.57 0.53 12.93
N ALA A 143 -14.58 1.21 13.51
CA ALA A 143 -14.57 2.67 13.61
C ALA A 143 -14.57 3.32 12.21
N PHE A 144 -13.76 2.79 11.27
CA PHE A 144 -13.74 3.28 9.89
C PHE A 144 -15.03 2.97 9.10
N MET A 145 -15.75 1.89 9.41
CA MET A 145 -17.07 1.64 8.81
C MET A 145 -18.09 2.74 9.12
N GLY A 146 -17.89 3.55 10.16
CA GLY A 146 -18.70 4.74 10.43
C GLY A 146 -18.65 5.80 9.33
N PHE A 147 -17.62 5.77 8.47
CA PHE A 147 -17.54 6.61 7.27
C PHE A 147 -18.23 5.99 6.04
N SER A 148 -18.71 4.74 6.14
CA SER A 148 -19.45 4.09 5.06
C SER A 148 -20.80 4.79 4.88
N GLY A 149 -20.97 5.48 3.75
CA GLY A 149 -22.15 6.30 3.46
C GLY A 149 -21.90 7.80 3.35
N LEU A 150 -20.66 8.26 3.64
CA LEU A 150 -20.21 9.59 3.22
C LEU A 150 -19.92 9.58 1.72
N VAL A 151 -20.82 10.17 0.95
CA VAL A 151 -20.69 10.55 -0.47
C VAL A 151 -21.00 12.03 -0.62
#